data_AF-A0AAW1PMC2-F1
#
_entry.id   AF-A0AAW1PMC2-F1
#
_cell.length_a   1.000
_cell.length_b   1.000
_cell.length_c   1.000
_cell.angle_alpha   90.00
_cell.angle_beta   90.00
_cell.angle_gamma   90.00
#
_symmetry.space_group_name_H-M   'P 1'
#
loop_
_entity.id
_entity.type
_entity.pdbx_description
1 polymer ?
#
loop_
_entity_poly.entity_id
_entity_poly.type
_entity_poly.pdbx_seq_one_letter_code
_entity_poly.pdbx_strand_id
1 'polypeptide(L)'
;MRPQGPSRTFLAVSGCIAILLLFGYAYVLKQPRKQSEEPAAREDHYQLKPYGTARPRPAKVLQIWNSVTADAFGTSDTHTPGAYWQPFTAPNPPQRYTRDDLIIAFASTHDRLPIVLASRSWRQGVRTLIFMDEPLDPERAPEGLLDGIKSNNEVYEHFVQPPARPGVWSQPGDARAALVSFKANLTFGIDTYSWILNGDDDTVYIVENVLAMVNRFDHALPFHLSDNIWFPEWDGKKDTFVHASRRAPRDNNMILSGWDCRWTKWRPGMWYFSHGGAGTVVSSGLMEKTSYWEMEERVKTQNSFTSGDALFTEAIFSKTRVLVTDPGYGYFRKHIRLFDPGWREFREGDTMDRGNDPMGIIERLESAVKRDGVCDADCEDQMRHTMTVHPAAFLTMRVAEAFGTYFQARGHPYLKNPPVLNQRKTKLRQM
;
A
#
# COMPACT_ATOMS: atom_id res chain seq x y z
N MET A 1 42.22 2.34 63.50
CA MET A 1 41.20 2.04 62.48
C MET A 1 41.83 1.18 61.41
N ARG A 2 41.40 -0.08 61.24
CA ARG A 2 41.94 -1.02 60.23
C ARG A 2 40.97 -1.10 59.03
N PRO A 3 41.44 -1.20 57.78
CA PRO A 3 40.56 -1.32 56.62
C PRO A 3 40.07 -2.76 56.46
N GLN A 4 38.79 -2.92 56.13
CA GLN A 4 38.18 -4.20 55.75
C GLN A 4 38.35 -4.40 54.23
N GLY A 5 38.79 -5.59 53.82
CA GLY A 5 38.90 -6.01 52.42
C GLY A 5 37.59 -6.57 51.85
N PRO A 6 37.51 -6.77 50.52
CA PRO A 6 36.27 -7.12 49.82
C PRO A 6 35.86 -8.59 50.03
N SER A 7 34.55 -8.82 50.12
CA SER A 7 33.94 -10.14 50.38
C SER A 7 33.96 -11.05 49.16
N ARG A 8 34.26 -12.32 49.40
CA ARG A 8 34.22 -13.43 48.44
C ARG A 8 32.79 -13.97 48.30
N THR A 9 31.96 -13.34 47.47
CA THR A 9 30.60 -13.85 47.21
C THR A 9 30.20 -13.90 45.73
N PHE A 10 31.12 -13.72 44.78
CA PHE A 10 30.78 -13.62 43.35
C PHE A 10 31.07 -14.86 42.48
N LEU A 11 31.59 -15.96 43.04
CA LEU A 11 32.02 -17.13 42.25
C LEU A 11 31.03 -18.31 42.20
N ALA A 12 29.92 -18.28 42.93
CA ALA A 12 29.00 -19.43 43.00
C ALA A 12 27.82 -19.38 42.00
N VAL A 13 27.49 -18.22 41.44
CA VAL A 13 26.29 -18.06 40.59
C VAL A 13 26.54 -18.40 39.12
N SER A 14 27.80 -18.31 38.64
CA SER A 14 28.12 -18.59 37.24
C SER A 14 28.16 -20.09 36.88
N GLY A 15 28.28 -20.99 37.87
CA GLY A 15 28.36 -22.44 37.63
C GLY A 15 27.00 -23.09 37.37
N CYS A 16 25.92 -22.62 38.00
CA CYS A 16 24.59 -23.23 37.88
C CYS A 16 23.91 -22.94 36.53
N ILE A 17 24.22 -21.81 35.90
CA ILE A 17 23.62 -21.43 34.60
C ILE A 17 24.21 -22.25 33.45
N ALA A 18 25.50 -22.61 33.51
CA ALA A 18 26.15 -23.41 32.49
C ALA A 18 25.65 -24.88 32.45
N ILE A 19 25.27 -25.42 33.61
CA ILE A 19 24.76 -26.81 33.69
C ILE A 19 23.33 -26.92 33.15
N LEU A 20 22.48 -25.92 33.37
CA LEU A 20 21.10 -25.94 32.84
C LEU A 20 21.03 -25.80 31.32
N LEU A 21 21.96 -25.06 30.70
CA LEU A 21 22.03 -24.91 29.24
C LEU A 21 22.49 -26.21 28.55
N LEU A 22 23.37 -26.98 29.19
CA LEU A 22 23.84 -28.27 28.64
C LEU A 22 22.77 -29.37 28.70
N PHE A 23 21.92 -29.39 29.74
CA PHE A 23 20.81 -30.35 29.82
C PHE A 23 19.62 -29.99 28.92
N GLY A 24 19.35 -28.70 28.71
CA GLY A 24 18.31 -28.25 27.77
C GLY A 24 18.62 -28.64 26.32
N TYR A 25 19.89 -28.54 25.91
CA TYR A 25 20.30 -28.85 24.53
C TYR A 25 20.27 -30.36 24.22
N ALA A 26 20.56 -31.21 25.22
CA ALA A 26 20.50 -32.67 25.05
C ALA A 26 19.07 -33.23 24.98
N TYR A 27 18.07 -32.53 25.54
CA TYR A 27 16.67 -32.95 25.52
C TYR A 27 15.99 -32.71 24.16
N VAL A 28 16.41 -31.69 23.42
CA VAL A 28 15.85 -31.34 22.10
C VAL A 28 16.30 -32.32 21.01
N LEU A 29 17.46 -32.97 21.16
CA LEU A 29 18.02 -33.87 20.14
C LEU A 29 17.57 -35.33 20.22
N LYS A 30 16.63 -35.68 21.11
CA LYS A 30 16.22 -37.08 21.37
C LYS A 30 14.73 -37.41 21.21
N GLN A 31 13.95 -36.55 20.55
CA GLN A 31 12.55 -36.87 20.21
C GLN A 31 12.49 -37.72 18.93
N PRO A 32 12.02 -38.98 18.97
CA PRO A 32 11.78 -39.76 17.76
C PRO A 32 10.63 -39.15 16.95
N ARG A 33 10.84 -38.96 15.65
CA ARG A 33 9.81 -38.55 14.68
C ARG A 33 8.65 -39.55 14.74
N LYS A 34 7.50 -39.14 15.28
CA LYS A 34 6.24 -39.85 15.07
C LYS A 34 5.86 -39.72 13.60
N GLN A 35 5.80 -40.84 12.88
CA GLN A 35 5.10 -40.95 11.61
C GLN A 35 3.62 -40.63 11.86
N SER A 36 3.12 -39.59 11.19
CA SER A 36 1.70 -39.25 11.19
C SER A 36 0.97 -40.24 10.27
N GLU A 37 0.05 -41.01 10.84
CA GLU A 37 -0.93 -41.79 10.09
C GLU A 37 -1.92 -40.83 9.41
N GLU A 38 -2.15 -41.04 8.11
CA GLU A 38 -3.20 -40.39 7.32
C GLU A 38 -4.59 -40.79 7.85
N PRO A 39 -5.50 -39.84 8.17
CA PRO A 39 -6.89 -40.18 8.37
C PRO A 39 -7.60 -40.31 7.02
N ALA A 40 -8.27 -41.46 6.85
CA ALA A 40 -9.13 -41.77 5.72
C ALA A 40 -10.19 -40.70 5.46
N ALA A 41 -10.40 -40.39 4.18
CA ALA A 41 -11.38 -39.44 3.67
C ALA A 41 -12.80 -39.80 4.13
N ARG A 42 -13.49 -38.84 4.74
CA ARG A 42 -14.91 -38.91 5.09
C ARG A 42 -15.66 -37.96 4.16
N GLU A 43 -16.42 -38.52 3.21
CA GLU A 43 -17.34 -37.78 2.35
C GLU A 43 -18.60 -37.42 3.16
N ASP A 44 -18.76 -36.15 3.52
CA ASP A 44 -20.01 -35.63 4.09
C ASP A 44 -20.75 -34.80 3.04
N HIS A 45 -21.85 -35.37 2.52
CA HIS A 45 -22.81 -34.70 1.65
C HIS A 45 -23.59 -33.62 2.41
N TYR A 46 -23.32 -32.34 2.12
CA TYR A 46 -24.17 -31.24 2.56
C TYR A 46 -25.30 -30.97 1.55
N GLN A 47 -26.54 -31.31 1.93
CA GLN A 47 -27.73 -30.83 1.23
C GLN A 47 -28.12 -29.42 1.70
N LEU A 48 -28.18 -28.48 0.76
CA LEU A 48 -28.65 -27.11 0.98
C LEU A 48 -30.18 -27.06 0.98
N LYS A 49 -30.79 -26.48 2.03
CA LYS A 49 -32.21 -26.09 2.05
C LYS A 49 -32.42 -24.72 1.38
N PRO A 50 -33.51 -24.51 0.62
CA PRO A 50 -33.82 -23.21 0.02
C PRO A 50 -34.37 -22.23 1.07
N TYR A 51 -33.94 -20.96 1.00
CA TYR A 51 -34.38 -19.89 1.89
C TYR A 51 -35.28 -18.86 1.19
N GLY A 52 -36.18 -18.31 1.99
CA GLY A 52 -37.30 -17.45 1.62
C GLY A 52 -36.96 -16.06 1.10
N THR A 53 -38.02 -15.40 0.62
CA THR A 53 -38.05 -14.17 -0.16
C THR A 53 -37.61 -12.92 0.63
N ALA A 54 -36.75 -12.11 0.01
CA ALA A 54 -36.23 -10.84 0.56
C ALA A 54 -37.25 -9.69 0.44
N ARG A 55 -37.20 -8.73 1.39
CA ARG A 55 -38.01 -7.50 1.40
C ARG A 55 -37.42 -6.41 0.48
N PRO A 56 -38.25 -5.53 -0.11
CA PRO A 56 -37.79 -4.51 -1.06
C PRO A 56 -37.09 -3.32 -0.40
N ARG A 57 -36.09 -2.75 -1.11
CA ARG A 57 -35.32 -1.54 -0.74
C ARG A 57 -36.00 -0.27 -1.28
N PRO A 58 -35.76 0.93 -0.70
CA PRO A 58 -36.34 2.18 -1.17
C PRO A 58 -35.80 2.65 -2.53
N ALA A 59 -36.72 2.97 -3.45
CA ALA A 59 -36.48 3.18 -4.89
C ALA A 59 -35.64 4.42 -5.28
N LYS A 60 -35.44 5.38 -4.37
CA LYS A 60 -34.88 6.70 -4.73
C LYS A 60 -33.36 6.74 -4.87
N VAL A 61 -32.63 5.81 -4.22
CA VAL A 61 -31.16 5.71 -4.31
C VAL A 61 -30.72 4.99 -5.59
N LEU A 62 -31.55 4.09 -6.13
CA LEU A 62 -31.26 3.35 -7.37
C LEU A 62 -31.31 4.22 -8.63
N GLN A 63 -32.12 5.30 -8.64
CA GLN A 63 -32.41 6.03 -9.87
C GLN A 63 -31.26 6.98 -10.30
N ILE A 64 -30.58 7.60 -9.33
CA ILE A 64 -29.36 8.40 -9.60
C ILE A 64 -28.21 7.46 -10.01
N TRP A 65 -28.09 6.31 -9.35
CA TRP A 65 -27.04 5.31 -9.59
C TRP A 65 -27.11 4.68 -11.00
N ASN A 66 -28.31 4.37 -11.49
CA ASN A 66 -28.50 3.73 -12.80
C ASN A 66 -28.25 4.69 -13.98
N SER A 67 -28.40 6.01 -13.79
CA SER A 67 -28.21 6.99 -14.88
C SER A 67 -26.75 7.32 -15.18
N VAL A 68 -25.86 7.21 -14.19
CA VAL A 68 -24.42 7.49 -14.34
C VAL A 68 -23.63 6.26 -14.83
N THR A 69 -24.15 5.05 -14.57
CA THR A 69 -23.46 3.78 -14.87
C THR A 69 -23.79 3.22 -16.25
N ALA A 70 -25.00 3.46 -16.78
CA ALA A 70 -25.40 2.97 -18.11
C ALA A 70 -24.63 3.62 -19.27
N ASP A 71 -24.28 4.90 -19.17
CA ASP A 71 -23.55 5.62 -20.22
C ASP A 71 -22.03 5.36 -20.19
N ALA A 72 -21.49 4.86 -19.07
CA ALA A 72 -20.06 4.64 -18.89
C ALA A 72 -19.61 3.18 -19.16
N PHE A 73 -20.52 2.20 -19.07
CA PHE A 73 -20.16 0.78 -19.05
C PHE A 73 -21.14 -0.07 -19.87
N GLY A 74 -21.06 0.04 -21.20
CA GLY A 74 -21.85 -0.79 -22.11
C GLY A 74 -21.58 -2.28 -21.89
N THR A 75 -22.63 -3.01 -21.50
CA THR A 75 -22.64 -4.47 -21.37
C THR A 75 -22.92 -5.11 -22.73
N SER A 76 -21.91 -5.69 -23.38
CA SER A 76 -22.08 -6.46 -24.62
C SER A 76 -21.24 -7.74 -24.56
N ASP A 77 -21.92 -8.86 -24.27
CA ASP A 77 -21.39 -10.22 -24.09
C ASP A 77 -21.09 -10.99 -25.41
N THR A 78 -20.64 -10.31 -26.46
CA THR A 78 -20.28 -11.00 -27.72
C THR A 78 -18.76 -11.04 -27.91
N HIS A 79 -18.17 -12.18 -27.53
CA HIS A 79 -16.74 -12.46 -27.67
C HIS A 79 -16.31 -12.56 -29.14
N THR A 80 -15.84 -11.44 -29.71
CA THR A 80 -15.07 -11.43 -30.96
C THR A 80 -13.60 -11.13 -30.63
N PRO A 81 -12.66 -12.08 -30.83
CA PRO A 81 -11.22 -11.83 -30.64
C PRO A 81 -10.72 -10.83 -31.68
N GLY A 82 -10.56 -9.56 -31.29
CA GLY A 82 -10.01 -8.51 -32.17
C GLY A 82 -10.59 -7.11 -31.98
N ALA A 83 -11.76 -6.97 -31.33
CA ALA A 83 -12.45 -5.68 -31.20
C ALA A 83 -12.13 -4.89 -29.91
N TYR A 84 -11.30 -5.42 -29.00
CA TYR A 84 -11.09 -4.85 -27.65
C TYR A 84 -10.06 -3.71 -27.55
N TRP A 85 -9.52 -3.23 -28.66
CA TRP A 85 -8.56 -2.12 -28.67
C TRP A 85 -9.14 -0.81 -29.19
N GLN A 86 -10.45 -0.60 -29.08
CA GLN A 86 -10.98 0.75 -29.21
C GLN A 86 -10.43 1.54 -28.01
N PRO A 87 -9.57 2.56 -28.19
CA PRO A 87 -9.19 3.44 -27.09
C PRO A 87 -10.48 3.92 -26.44
N PHE A 88 -10.52 4.00 -25.10
CA PHE A 88 -11.63 4.61 -24.40
C PHE A 88 -11.77 6.06 -24.91
N THR A 89 -12.61 6.29 -25.91
CA THR A 89 -12.92 7.61 -26.48
C THR A 89 -14.08 8.27 -25.75
N ALA A 90 -14.47 7.75 -24.58
CA ALA A 90 -15.37 8.47 -23.70
C ALA A 90 -14.74 9.86 -23.47
N PRO A 91 -15.45 10.97 -23.76
CA PRO A 91 -14.91 12.29 -23.53
C PRO A 91 -14.40 12.34 -22.10
N ASN A 92 -13.16 12.80 -21.91
CA ASN A 92 -12.59 12.94 -20.58
C ASN A 92 -13.62 13.71 -19.73
N PRO A 93 -14.05 13.16 -18.57
CA PRO A 93 -14.92 13.92 -17.70
C PRO A 93 -14.26 15.27 -17.45
N PRO A 94 -15.03 16.37 -17.32
CA PRO A 94 -14.46 17.67 -17.03
C PRO A 94 -13.51 17.52 -15.84
N GLN A 95 -12.29 18.05 -15.97
CA GLN A 95 -11.28 17.94 -14.92
C GLN A 95 -11.78 18.71 -13.69
N ARG A 96 -12.28 17.97 -12.71
CA ARG A 96 -12.80 18.47 -11.43
C ARG A 96 -11.70 18.67 -10.41
N TYR A 97 -10.73 17.76 -10.39
CA TYR A 97 -9.65 17.74 -9.41
C TYR A 97 -8.30 18.10 -10.03
N THR A 98 -7.50 18.79 -9.23
CA THR A 98 -6.15 19.27 -9.50
C THR A 98 -5.18 18.76 -8.42
N ARG A 99 -3.88 19.11 -8.53
CA ARG A 99 -2.88 18.77 -7.49
C ARG A 99 -3.22 19.38 -6.13
N ASP A 100 -3.92 20.52 -6.10
CA ASP A 100 -4.33 21.17 -4.85
C ASP A 100 -5.38 20.35 -4.08
N ASP A 101 -6.14 19.51 -4.80
CA ASP A 101 -7.15 18.61 -4.23
C ASP A 101 -6.56 17.31 -3.66
N LEU A 102 -5.25 17.11 -3.79
CA LEU A 102 -4.53 15.93 -3.34
C LEU A 102 -3.68 16.21 -2.09
N ILE A 103 -3.57 15.20 -1.25
CA ILE A 103 -2.55 15.09 -0.21
C ILE A 103 -1.78 13.79 -0.44
N ILE A 104 -0.47 13.81 -0.28
CA ILE A 104 0.35 12.60 -0.16
C ILE A 104 0.70 12.40 1.30
N ALA A 105 0.55 11.18 1.81
CA ALA A 105 0.80 10.85 3.20
C ALA A 105 1.56 9.52 3.30
N PHE A 106 2.70 9.51 3.98
CA PHE A 106 3.48 8.29 4.22
C PHE A 106 4.27 8.34 5.52
N ALA A 107 4.55 7.16 6.07
CA ALA A 107 5.37 7.01 7.26
C ALA A 107 6.86 6.90 6.88
N SER A 108 7.76 7.50 7.67
CA SER A 108 9.21 7.42 7.46
C SER A 108 9.96 7.31 8.80
N THR A 109 11.27 7.18 8.73
CA THR A 109 12.21 7.30 9.87
C THR A 109 13.37 8.24 9.48
N HIS A 110 14.17 8.68 10.45
CA HIS A 110 15.34 9.53 10.18
C HIS A 110 16.33 8.87 9.21
N ASP A 111 16.53 7.56 9.33
CA ASP A 111 17.45 6.82 8.45
C ASP A 111 16.98 6.78 6.99
N ARG A 112 15.68 7.01 6.77
CA ARG A 112 15.05 7.05 5.44
C ARG A 112 14.82 8.48 4.91
N LEU A 113 15.24 9.53 5.63
CA LEU A 113 15.17 10.91 5.13
C LEU A 113 15.81 11.15 3.74
N PRO A 114 16.89 10.45 3.34
CA PRO A 114 17.38 10.55 1.95
C PRO A 114 16.33 10.13 0.90
N ILE A 115 15.51 9.13 1.21
CA ILE A 115 14.40 8.70 0.34
C ILE A 115 13.31 9.78 0.31
N VAL A 116 12.96 10.34 1.48
CA VAL A 116 11.99 11.45 1.59
C VAL A 116 12.43 12.69 0.77
N LEU A 117 13.72 13.00 0.79
CA LEU A 117 14.29 14.09 -0.01
C LEU A 117 14.19 13.77 -1.51
N ALA A 118 14.59 12.57 -1.92
CA ALA A 118 14.54 12.15 -3.33
C ALA A 118 13.10 12.12 -3.87
N SER A 119 12.13 11.74 -3.03
CA SER A 119 10.72 11.62 -3.42
C SER A 119 10.09 12.96 -3.85
N ARG A 120 10.67 14.11 -3.44
CA ARG A 120 10.24 15.45 -3.90
C ARG A 120 10.09 15.54 -5.42
N SER A 121 10.95 14.85 -6.18
CA SER A 121 10.93 14.85 -7.65
C SER A 121 9.57 14.48 -8.27
N TRP A 122 8.85 13.51 -7.70
CA TRP A 122 7.58 13.05 -8.27
C TRP A 122 6.34 13.67 -7.61
N ARG A 123 6.47 14.18 -6.37
CA ARG A 123 5.36 14.80 -5.60
C ARG A 123 5.31 16.32 -5.62
N GLN A 124 6.01 16.97 -6.56
CA GLN A 124 6.08 18.43 -6.64
C GLN A 124 4.67 19.05 -6.69
N GLY A 125 4.46 20.16 -5.99
CA GLY A 125 3.17 20.87 -6.02
C GLY A 125 1.98 20.11 -5.40
N VAL A 126 2.22 19.00 -4.69
CA VAL A 126 1.21 18.30 -3.90
C VAL A 126 1.55 18.46 -2.42
N ARG A 127 0.55 18.78 -1.59
CA ARG A 127 0.76 18.86 -0.13
C ARG A 127 1.14 17.49 0.41
N THR A 128 2.19 17.43 1.23
CA THR A 128 2.73 16.16 1.73
C THR A 128 2.80 16.14 3.25
N LEU A 129 2.22 15.13 3.88
CA LEU A 129 2.51 14.78 5.27
C LEU A 129 3.57 13.67 5.32
N ILE A 130 4.65 13.91 6.06
CA ILE A 130 5.65 12.91 6.42
C ILE A 130 5.50 12.59 7.90
N PHE A 131 5.11 11.35 8.21
CA PHE A 131 4.87 10.91 9.59
C PHE A 131 6.06 10.12 10.12
N MET A 132 6.82 10.74 11.00
CA MET A 132 8.09 10.24 11.53
C MET A 132 7.90 9.44 12.83
N ASP A 133 8.85 8.57 13.14
CA ASP A 133 8.98 7.91 14.44
C ASP A 133 9.45 8.85 15.55
N GLU A 134 10.30 9.81 15.21
CA GLU A 134 10.82 10.84 16.11
C GLU A 134 10.58 12.24 15.52
N PRO A 135 10.55 13.31 16.32
CA PRO A 135 10.57 14.67 15.80
C PRO A 135 11.72 14.88 14.80
N LEU A 136 11.46 15.60 13.71
CA LEU A 136 12.50 15.90 12.71
C LEU A 136 13.68 16.61 13.40
N ASP A 137 14.86 16.01 13.29
CA ASP A 137 16.09 16.50 13.91
C ASP A 137 16.94 17.22 12.85
N PRO A 138 17.18 18.55 13.00
CA PRO A 138 17.99 19.31 12.06
C PRO A 138 19.41 18.77 11.87
N GLU A 139 20.01 18.15 12.89
CA GLU A 139 21.39 17.65 12.83
C GLU A 139 21.50 16.35 12.04
N ARG A 140 20.40 15.58 11.96
CA ARG A 140 20.31 14.32 11.21
C ARG A 140 19.72 14.49 9.81
N ALA A 141 19.14 15.66 9.51
CA ALA A 141 18.52 15.94 8.22
C ALA A 141 19.59 16.00 7.11
N PRO A 142 19.36 15.34 5.94
CA PRO A 142 20.23 15.52 4.78
C PRO A 142 20.21 16.97 4.29
N GLU A 143 21.33 17.39 3.69
CA GLU A 143 21.50 18.73 3.13
C GLU A 143 20.36 19.09 2.15
N GLY A 144 19.82 20.30 2.27
CA GLY A 144 18.69 20.78 1.46
C GLY A 144 17.31 20.24 1.87
N LEU A 145 17.21 19.32 2.84
CA LEU A 145 15.91 18.88 3.35
C LEU A 145 15.19 20.05 4.01
N LEU A 146 15.79 20.66 5.03
CA LEU A 146 15.15 21.70 5.85
C LEU A 146 14.75 22.93 5.03
N ASP A 147 15.65 23.41 4.16
CA ASP A 147 15.39 24.58 3.32
C ASP A 147 14.26 24.37 2.31
N GLY A 148 14.02 23.11 1.94
CA GLY A 148 13.00 22.75 0.95
C GLY A 148 11.61 22.48 1.54
N ILE A 149 11.43 22.41 2.86
CA ILE A 149 10.14 21.99 3.47
C ILE A 149 9.00 22.88 2.99
N LYS A 150 9.16 24.21 3.11
CA LYS A 150 8.12 25.18 2.73
C LYS A 150 7.87 25.20 1.22
N SER A 151 8.93 25.16 0.41
CA SER A 151 8.80 25.25 -1.05
C SER A 151 8.24 23.97 -1.69
N ASN A 152 8.27 22.85 -0.97
CA ASN A 152 7.70 21.57 -1.40
C ASN A 152 6.37 21.22 -0.72
N ASN A 153 5.75 22.16 0.00
CA ASN A 153 4.46 21.97 0.70
C ASN A 153 4.48 20.77 1.67
N GLU A 154 5.56 20.62 2.43
CA GLU A 154 5.76 19.49 3.35
C GLU A 154 5.41 19.86 4.79
N VAL A 155 4.81 18.91 5.49
CA VAL A 155 4.61 18.95 6.94
C VAL A 155 5.21 17.69 7.54
N TYR A 156 6.02 17.87 8.58
CA TYR A 156 6.61 16.78 9.35
C TYR A 156 5.89 16.69 10.69
N GLU A 157 5.30 15.53 10.94
CA GLU A 157 4.67 15.19 12.21
C GLU A 157 5.36 13.94 12.77
N HIS A 158 5.20 13.68 14.06
CA HIS A 158 5.77 12.49 14.68
C HIS A 158 4.72 11.68 15.45
N PHE A 159 4.94 10.37 15.48
CA PHE A 159 4.13 9.42 16.22
C PHE A 159 5.00 8.71 17.25
N VAL A 160 4.68 8.90 18.53
CA VAL A 160 5.33 8.12 19.59
C VAL A 160 4.80 6.69 19.50
N GLN A 161 5.60 5.83 18.89
CA GLN A 161 5.27 4.44 18.68
C GLN A 161 5.01 3.76 20.04
N PRO A 162 3.83 3.15 20.26
CA PRO A 162 3.62 2.33 21.44
C PRO A 162 4.63 1.17 21.45
N PRO A 163 5.03 0.66 22.63
CA PRO A 163 5.95 -0.46 22.73
C PRO A 163 5.55 -1.60 21.81
N ALA A 164 6.52 -2.21 21.14
CA ALA A 164 6.27 -3.36 20.28
C ALA A 164 5.47 -4.41 21.08
N ARG A 165 4.37 -4.87 20.50
CA ARG A 165 3.54 -5.92 21.08
C ARG A 165 3.78 -7.20 20.29
N PRO A 166 4.59 -8.14 20.83
CA PRO A 166 4.84 -9.41 20.15
C PRO A 166 3.50 -10.07 19.78
N GLY A 167 3.32 -10.37 18.49
CA GLY A 167 2.10 -11.01 17.97
C GLY A 167 0.97 -10.07 17.56
N VAL A 168 1.13 -8.74 17.62
CA VAL A 168 0.11 -7.76 17.17
C VAL A 168 0.53 -7.01 15.90
N TRP A 169 1.76 -6.51 15.85
CA TRP A 169 2.32 -5.95 14.63
C TRP A 169 3.74 -6.46 14.43
N SER A 170 4.13 -6.53 13.15
CA SER A 170 5.36 -7.16 12.71
C SER A 170 6.56 -6.24 12.78
N GLN A 171 6.33 -4.93 12.59
CA GLN A 171 7.37 -3.91 12.48
C GLN A 171 7.07 -2.68 13.34
N PRO A 172 8.11 -1.99 13.88
CA PRO A 172 7.93 -0.71 14.60
C PRO A 172 7.25 0.41 13.78
N GLY A 173 7.16 0.29 12.46
CA GLY A 173 6.49 1.26 11.59
C GLY A 173 5.00 0.99 11.34
N ASP A 174 4.50 -0.22 11.65
CA ASP A 174 3.17 -0.67 11.21
C ASP A 174 2.04 0.24 11.74
N ALA A 175 2.08 0.61 13.02
CA ALA A 175 1.07 1.49 13.60
C ALA A 175 1.11 2.90 12.97
N ARG A 176 2.30 3.41 12.66
CA ARG A 176 2.47 4.73 12.02
C ARG A 176 1.95 4.72 10.59
N ALA A 177 2.29 3.68 9.82
CA ALA A 177 1.75 3.47 8.48
C ALA A 177 0.22 3.37 8.49
N ALA A 178 -0.36 2.70 9.49
CA ALA A 178 -1.82 2.60 9.63
C ALA A 178 -2.50 3.93 9.98
N LEU A 179 -1.78 4.88 10.58
CA LEU A 179 -2.36 6.13 11.09
C LEU A 179 -2.08 7.35 10.22
N VAL A 180 -1.14 7.26 9.27
CA VAL A 180 -0.64 8.44 8.55
C VAL A 180 -1.72 9.18 7.75
N SER A 181 -2.65 8.46 7.11
CA SER A 181 -3.78 9.10 6.41
C SER A 181 -4.70 9.87 7.35
N PHE A 182 -4.98 9.32 8.52
CA PHE A 182 -5.82 9.99 9.52
C PHE A 182 -5.12 11.18 10.15
N LYS A 183 -3.80 11.07 10.35
CA LYS A 183 -2.99 12.21 10.78
C LYS A 183 -2.99 13.30 9.71
N ALA A 184 -2.90 12.96 8.43
CA ALA A 184 -3.00 13.92 7.34
C ALA A 184 -4.35 14.64 7.33
N ASN A 185 -5.45 13.89 7.52
CA ASN A 185 -6.78 14.49 7.66
C ASN A 185 -6.86 15.47 8.83
N LEU A 186 -6.31 15.11 9.99
CA LEU A 186 -6.25 15.97 11.16
C LEU A 186 -5.39 17.23 10.92
N THR A 187 -4.24 17.08 10.28
CA THR A 187 -3.26 18.16 10.06
C THR A 187 -3.74 19.16 9.01
N PHE A 188 -4.29 18.70 7.88
CA PHE A 188 -4.71 19.58 6.79
C PHE A 188 -6.18 20.03 6.90
N GLY A 189 -7.04 19.27 7.58
CA GLY A 189 -8.47 19.53 7.68
C GLY A 189 -9.25 18.99 6.47
N ILE A 190 -10.38 18.34 6.77
CA ILE A 190 -11.20 17.59 5.80
C ILE A 190 -11.69 18.41 4.61
N ASP A 191 -11.99 19.70 4.81
CA ASP A 191 -12.53 20.59 3.77
C ASP A 191 -11.47 21.14 2.82
N THR A 192 -10.19 20.81 3.04
CA THR A 192 -9.10 21.37 2.24
C THR A 192 -8.64 20.45 1.11
N TYR A 193 -9.14 19.22 1.02
CA TYR A 193 -8.70 18.24 0.03
C TYR A 193 -9.86 17.33 -0.42
N SER A 194 -9.67 16.67 -1.55
CA SER A 194 -10.60 15.65 -2.06
C SER A 194 -10.07 14.23 -1.85
N TRP A 195 -8.75 14.03 -2.01
CA TRP A 195 -8.14 12.69 -1.97
C TRP A 195 -6.81 12.66 -1.20
N ILE A 196 -6.58 11.56 -0.48
CA ILE A 196 -5.28 11.21 0.13
C ILE A 196 -4.67 10.05 -0.66
N LEU A 197 -3.40 10.22 -1.03
CA LEU A 197 -2.53 9.21 -1.62
C LEU A 197 -1.66 8.65 -0.50
N ASN A 198 -1.96 7.44 -0.03
CA ASN A 198 -1.33 6.81 1.11
C ASN A 198 -0.39 5.70 0.66
N GLY A 199 0.87 5.75 1.03
CA GLY A 199 1.84 4.72 0.68
C GLY A 199 3.00 4.65 1.67
N ASP A 200 3.98 3.83 1.34
CA ASP A 200 5.27 3.83 1.99
C ASP A 200 6.11 5.04 1.47
N ASP A 201 7.17 5.41 2.18
CA ASP A 201 8.07 6.48 1.74
C ASP A 201 8.89 6.12 0.48
N ASP A 202 8.85 4.84 0.07
CA ASP A 202 9.33 4.35 -1.21
C ASP A 202 8.24 4.13 -2.27
N THR A 203 6.97 4.38 -1.99
CA THR A 203 5.91 4.40 -3.01
C THR A 203 6.05 5.63 -3.90
N VAL A 204 6.04 5.44 -5.22
CA VAL A 204 6.05 6.52 -6.21
C VAL A 204 4.68 6.62 -6.87
N TYR A 205 4.04 7.78 -6.78
CA TYR A 205 2.78 8.05 -7.49
C TYR A 205 3.03 8.81 -8.80
N ILE A 206 2.38 8.35 -9.87
CA ILE A 206 2.21 9.11 -11.11
C ILE A 206 0.96 9.97 -10.95
N VAL A 207 1.15 11.17 -10.40
CA VAL A 207 0.08 12.08 -9.97
C VAL A 207 -0.93 12.38 -11.09
N GLU A 208 -0.47 12.51 -12.31
CA GLU A 208 -1.30 12.73 -13.50
C GLU A 208 -2.31 11.59 -13.73
N ASN A 209 -1.83 10.35 -13.61
CA ASN A 209 -2.67 9.17 -13.82
C ASN A 209 -3.64 8.98 -12.66
N VAL A 210 -3.20 9.31 -11.44
CA VAL A 210 -4.08 9.38 -10.27
C VAL A 210 -5.20 10.40 -10.52
N LEU A 211 -4.88 11.62 -10.95
CA LEU A 211 -5.88 12.65 -11.27
C LEU A 211 -6.84 12.18 -12.36
N ALA A 212 -6.33 11.58 -13.44
CA ALA A 212 -7.17 11.03 -14.50
C ALA A 212 -8.16 9.98 -13.98
N MET A 213 -7.71 9.13 -13.05
CA MET A 213 -8.57 8.14 -12.39
C MET A 213 -9.59 8.81 -11.46
N VAL A 214 -9.15 9.62 -10.48
CA VAL A 214 -10.05 10.15 -9.44
C VAL A 214 -11.10 11.11 -9.99
N ASN A 215 -10.84 11.76 -11.13
CA ASN A 215 -11.82 12.63 -11.81
C ASN A 215 -13.10 11.90 -12.28
N ARG A 216 -13.11 10.56 -12.24
CA ARG A 216 -14.28 9.74 -12.52
C ARG A 216 -15.12 9.44 -11.27
N PHE A 217 -14.64 9.80 -10.08
CA PHE A 217 -15.27 9.48 -8.81
C PHE A 217 -15.72 10.75 -8.07
N ASP A 218 -16.77 10.60 -7.26
CA ASP A 218 -17.20 11.61 -6.31
C ASP A 218 -16.46 11.43 -4.98
N HIS A 219 -15.58 12.37 -4.64
CA HIS A 219 -14.79 12.33 -3.41
C HIS A 219 -15.64 12.36 -2.13
N ALA A 220 -16.90 12.84 -2.20
CA ALA A 220 -17.81 12.83 -1.06
C ALA A 220 -18.33 11.42 -0.71
N LEU A 221 -18.18 10.44 -1.61
CA LEU A 221 -18.48 9.04 -1.32
C LEU A 221 -17.27 8.36 -0.67
N PRO A 222 -17.47 7.33 0.18
CA PRO A 222 -16.40 6.77 0.99
C PRO A 222 -15.59 5.71 0.22
N PHE A 223 -14.69 6.16 -0.64
CA PHE A 223 -13.83 5.32 -1.46
C PHE A 223 -12.51 4.97 -0.78
N HIS A 224 -12.15 3.69 -0.85
CA HIS A 224 -10.83 3.14 -0.50
C HIS A 224 -10.33 2.35 -1.71
N LEU A 225 -9.39 2.89 -2.49
CA LEU A 225 -9.03 2.37 -3.82
C LEU A 225 -7.60 1.81 -3.85
N SER A 226 -7.45 0.55 -4.27
CA SER A 226 -6.17 -0.10 -4.56
C SER A 226 -6.43 -1.33 -5.44
N ASP A 227 -5.62 -1.57 -6.47
CA ASP A 227 -5.76 -2.77 -7.34
C ASP A 227 -4.90 -3.96 -6.86
N ASN A 228 -4.08 -3.74 -5.83
CA ASN A 228 -3.12 -4.69 -5.30
C ASN A 228 -3.63 -5.22 -3.97
N ILE A 229 -4.59 -6.14 -4.07
CA ILE A 229 -5.31 -6.67 -2.92
C ILE A 229 -4.76 -8.05 -2.57
N TRP A 230 -4.32 -8.21 -1.33
CA TRP A 230 -3.96 -9.51 -0.78
C TRP A 230 -5.22 -10.34 -0.53
N PHE A 231 -5.25 -11.55 -1.08
CA PHE A 231 -6.35 -12.49 -0.88
C PHE A 231 -5.82 -13.91 -0.66
N PRO A 232 -6.28 -14.62 0.39
CA PRO A 232 -5.99 -16.03 0.55
C PRO A 232 -6.79 -16.82 -0.50
N GLU A 233 -6.10 -17.58 -1.33
CA GLU A 233 -6.70 -18.62 -2.15
C GLU A 233 -6.32 -19.98 -1.56
N TRP A 234 -7.33 -20.78 -1.23
CA TRP A 234 -7.14 -22.19 -0.90
C TRP A 234 -6.83 -22.97 -2.19
N ASP A 235 -5.64 -23.55 -2.29
CA ASP A 235 -5.19 -24.34 -3.45
C ASP A 235 -5.57 -25.83 -3.36
N GLY A 236 -6.34 -26.22 -2.33
CA GLY A 236 -6.63 -27.62 -2.00
C GLY A 236 -5.73 -28.20 -0.91
N LYS A 237 -4.60 -27.56 -0.58
CA LYS A 237 -3.60 -28.05 0.38
C LYS A 237 -3.24 -27.02 1.45
N LYS A 238 -3.19 -25.74 1.09
CA LYS A 238 -2.87 -24.64 1.99
C LYS A 238 -3.52 -23.34 1.51
N ASP A 239 -3.69 -22.41 2.44
CA ASP A 239 -3.94 -21.03 2.07
C ASP A 239 -2.67 -20.48 1.39
N THR A 240 -2.81 -20.10 0.14
CA THR A 240 -1.82 -19.34 -0.60
C THR A 240 -2.26 -17.89 -0.62
N PHE A 241 -1.45 -16.99 -0.08
CA PHE A 241 -1.70 -15.56 -0.27
C PHE A 241 -1.33 -15.21 -1.71
N VAL A 242 -2.33 -14.89 -2.53
CA VAL A 242 -2.14 -14.54 -3.94
C VAL A 242 -2.26 -13.04 -4.10
N HIS A 243 -1.30 -12.44 -4.82
CA HIS A 243 -1.24 -10.99 -5.01
C HIS A 243 -0.83 -10.61 -6.45
N ALA A 244 -1.65 -9.86 -7.20
CA ALA A 244 -3.04 -9.52 -6.96
C ALA A 244 -3.92 -10.75 -7.25
N SER A 245 -4.88 -11.05 -6.37
CA SER A 245 -5.79 -12.17 -6.63
C SER A 245 -6.76 -11.85 -7.77
N ARG A 246 -6.91 -12.80 -8.70
CA ARG A 246 -7.92 -12.74 -9.78
C ARG A 246 -9.35 -12.90 -9.27
N ARG A 247 -9.50 -13.42 -8.05
CA ARG A 247 -10.78 -13.69 -7.38
C ARG A 247 -11.18 -12.61 -6.38
N ALA A 248 -10.31 -11.64 -6.11
CA ALA A 248 -10.68 -10.47 -5.34
C ALA A 248 -11.94 -9.84 -5.96
N PRO A 249 -12.96 -9.46 -5.16
CA PRO A 249 -14.11 -8.72 -5.66
C PRO A 249 -13.66 -7.48 -6.44
N ARG A 250 -13.88 -7.50 -7.75
CA ARG A 250 -13.68 -6.37 -8.64
C ARG A 250 -15.08 -5.90 -8.99
N ASP A 251 -15.45 -4.68 -8.63
CA ASP A 251 -16.77 -4.23 -9.02
C ASP A 251 -16.84 -2.72 -9.21
N ASN A 252 -17.26 -2.35 -10.42
CA ASN A 252 -17.70 -0.99 -10.75
C ASN A 252 -19.08 -0.67 -10.14
N ASN A 253 -19.69 -1.59 -9.37
CA ASN A 253 -21.04 -1.41 -8.81
C ASN A 253 -21.21 -1.80 -7.34
N MET A 254 -20.14 -2.15 -6.64
CA MET A 254 -20.25 -2.62 -5.26
C MET A 254 -19.25 -1.89 -4.38
N ILE A 255 -19.67 -0.74 -3.84
CA ILE A 255 -19.32 -0.47 -2.45
C ILE A 255 -19.84 -1.70 -1.71
N LEU A 256 -18.94 -2.58 -1.26
CA LEU A 256 -19.26 -3.81 -0.56
C LEU A 256 -19.83 -3.50 0.83
N SER A 257 -20.95 -2.79 0.90
CA SER A 257 -21.74 -2.61 2.12
C SER A 257 -22.61 -3.85 2.28
N GLY A 258 -22.01 -4.96 2.72
CA GLY A 258 -22.70 -6.26 2.68
C GLY A 258 -22.35 -7.19 3.83
N TRP A 259 -23.30 -7.36 4.75
CA TRP A 259 -23.38 -8.48 5.70
C TRP A 259 -23.45 -9.87 5.01
N ASP A 260 -23.65 -9.90 3.68
CA ASP A 260 -23.79 -11.09 2.85
C ASP A 260 -22.47 -11.72 2.38
N CYS A 261 -21.33 -11.06 2.56
CA CYS A 261 -20.04 -11.70 2.37
C CYS A 261 -19.78 -12.64 3.55
N ARG A 262 -20.24 -13.90 3.50
CA ARG A 262 -20.01 -14.87 4.60
C ARG A 262 -18.54 -15.07 4.91
N TRP A 263 -17.65 -14.83 3.94
CA TRP A 263 -16.20 -14.84 4.09
C TRP A 263 -15.60 -13.61 4.80
N THR A 264 -16.29 -12.45 4.87
CA THR A 264 -15.76 -11.25 5.56
C THR A 264 -15.99 -11.26 7.07
N LYS A 265 -16.66 -12.29 7.61
CA LYS A 265 -17.22 -12.26 8.97
C LYS A 265 -16.20 -12.28 10.11
N TRP A 266 -14.90 -12.50 9.86
CA TRP A 266 -13.95 -12.69 10.96
C TRP A 266 -12.72 -11.79 11.03
N ARG A 267 -12.42 -10.92 10.04
CA ARG A 267 -11.47 -9.77 10.04
C ARG A 267 -10.86 -9.57 8.64
N PRO A 268 -11.26 -8.57 7.84
CA PRO A 268 -10.69 -8.39 6.51
C PRO A 268 -9.19 -8.08 6.51
N GLY A 269 -8.65 -7.47 7.57
CA GLY A 269 -7.20 -7.20 7.67
C GLY A 269 -6.31 -8.43 7.52
N MET A 270 -6.81 -9.65 7.75
CA MET A 270 -6.02 -10.86 7.54
C MET A 270 -6.13 -11.46 6.13
N TRP A 271 -7.10 -11.03 5.32
CA TRP A 271 -7.50 -11.75 4.10
C TRP A 271 -7.85 -10.86 2.90
N TYR A 272 -7.99 -9.55 3.12
CA TYR A 272 -8.44 -8.59 2.11
C TYR A 272 -8.01 -7.17 2.54
N PHE A 273 -6.82 -6.77 2.10
CA PHE A 273 -6.25 -5.46 2.42
C PHE A 273 -5.45 -4.91 1.25
N SER A 274 -5.35 -3.57 1.19
CA SER A 274 -4.52 -2.87 0.22
C SER A 274 -3.06 -3.17 0.48
N HIS A 275 -2.24 -3.29 -0.55
CA HIS A 275 -0.81 -3.47 -0.38
C HIS A 275 -0.13 -2.13 -0.05
N GLY A 276 0.46 -2.02 1.14
CA GLY A 276 1.07 -0.78 1.66
C GLY A 276 2.05 -0.13 0.68
N GLY A 277 3.04 -0.89 0.23
CA GLY A 277 4.05 -0.38 -0.70
C GLY A 277 3.55 0.00 -2.08
N ALA A 278 2.50 -0.65 -2.59
CA ALA A 278 1.87 -0.25 -3.84
C ALA A 278 1.04 1.03 -3.64
N GLY A 279 0.60 1.31 -2.42
CA GLY A 279 -0.19 2.48 -2.09
C GLY A 279 -1.70 2.27 -2.27
N THR A 280 -2.44 3.27 -1.82
CA THR A 280 -3.90 3.32 -1.84
C THR A 280 -4.38 4.76 -1.96
N VAL A 281 -5.53 4.97 -2.59
CA VAL A 281 -6.16 6.27 -2.76
C VAL A 281 -7.45 6.30 -1.94
N VAL A 282 -7.57 7.30 -1.07
CA VAL A 282 -8.66 7.42 -0.11
C VAL A 282 -9.39 8.74 -0.30
N SER A 283 -10.71 8.71 -0.34
CA SER A 283 -11.50 9.93 -0.50
C SER A 283 -11.73 10.66 0.83
N SER A 284 -11.96 11.97 0.77
CA SER A 284 -12.38 12.72 1.96
C SER A 284 -13.69 12.19 2.54
N GLY A 285 -14.65 11.76 1.72
CA GLY A 285 -15.89 11.14 2.18
C GLY A 285 -15.69 9.88 3.02
N LEU A 286 -14.57 9.15 2.85
CA LEU A 286 -14.20 8.05 3.74
C LEU A 286 -13.62 8.58 5.05
N MET A 287 -12.73 9.58 4.95
CA MET A 287 -12.06 10.19 6.10
C MET A 287 -13.03 10.94 7.02
N GLU A 288 -14.18 11.39 6.52
CA GLU A 288 -15.25 11.97 7.35
C GLU A 288 -15.91 10.94 8.28
N LYS A 289 -15.84 9.63 7.95
CA LYS A 289 -16.51 8.58 8.73
C LYS A 289 -15.79 8.22 10.02
N THR A 290 -14.58 8.70 10.25
CA THR A 290 -13.80 8.38 11.45
C THR A 290 -12.71 9.42 11.73
N SER A 291 -12.33 9.55 12.99
CA SER A 291 -11.26 10.47 13.40
C SER A 291 -9.90 9.79 13.59
N TYR A 292 -8.83 10.60 13.60
CA TYR A 292 -7.49 10.14 13.99
C TYR A 292 -7.48 9.45 15.36
N TRP A 293 -8.16 10.03 16.36
CA TRP A 293 -8.16 9.50 17.72
C TRP A 293 -8.84 8.14 17.83
N GLU A 294 -9.95 7.94 17.13
CA GLU A 294 -10.63 6.64 17.09
C GLU A 294 -9.77 5.56 16.41
N MET A 295 -9.05 5.94 15.35
CA MET A 295 -8.15 5.05 14.65
C MET A 295 -6.93 4.70 15.48
N GLU A 296 -6.36 5.69 16.17
CA GLU A 296 -5.25 5.48 17.10
C GLU A 296 -5.64 4.55 18.25
N GLU A 297 -6.81 4.76 18.85
CA GLU A 297 -7.36 3.85 19.86
C GLU A 297 -7.56 2.44 19.29
N ARG A 298 -8.11 2.32 18.08
CA ARG A 298 -8.32 1.03 17.41
C ARG A 298 -7.00 0.29 17.18
N VAL A 299 -5.96 0.98 16.74
CA VAL A 299 -4.61 0.42 16.54
C VAL A 299 -4.00 0.02 17.87
N LYS A 300 -4.13 0.85 18.92
CA LYS A 300 -3.63 0.56 20.28
C LYS A 300 -4.36 -0.59 20.99
N THR A 301 -5.60 -0.88 20.63
CA THR A 301 -6.41 -1.95 21.24
C THR A 301 -6.47 -3.21 20.39
N GLN A 302 -5.84 -3.21 19.22
CA GLN A 302 -5.78 -4.37 18.35
C GLN A 302 -4.97 -5.50 18.99
N ASN A 303 -5.49 -6.73 18.85
CA ASN A 303 -4.89 -7.94 19.41
C ASN A 303 -4.56 -9.01 18.34
N SER A 304 -4.76 -8.72 17.05
CA SER A 304 -4.35 -9.62 15.94
C SER A 304 -3.06 -9.16 15.30
N PHE A 305 -2.23 -10.14 14.95
CA PHE A 305 -1.07 -9.96 14.09
C PHE A 305 -1.48 -9.40 12.73
N THR A 306 -1.05 -8.18 12.42
CA THR A 306 -1.36 -7.50 11.17
C THR A 306 -0.21 -6.55 10.81
N SER A 307 0.12 -6.47 9.51
CA SER A 307 0.99 -5.43 8.94
C SER A 307 0.31 -4.06 9.00
N GLY A 308 1.05 -2.97 8.76
CA GLY A 308 0.48 -1.61 8.79
C GLY A 308 -0.69 -1.37 7.84
N ASP A 309 -0.64 -1.95 6.65
CA ASP A 309 -1.68 -1.87 5.62
C ASP A 309 -2.92 -2.75 5.93
N ALA A 310 -2.70 -3.92 6.53
CA ALA A 310 -3.73 -4.75 7.13
C ALA A 310 -4.43 -4.05 8.29
N LEU A 311 -3.66 -3.42 9.19
CA LEU A 311 -4.17 -2.59 10.29
C LEU A 311 -5.02 -1.44 9.76
N PHE A 312 -4.52 -0.72 8.76
CA PHE A 312 -5.24 0.37 8.09
C PHE A 312 -6.59 -0.09 7.55
N THR A 313 -6.59 -1.16 6.76
CA THR A 313 -7.81 -1.69 6.15
C THR A 313 -8.79 -2.20 7.19
N GLU A 314 -8.32 -2.91 8.22
CA GLU A 314 -9.19 -3.40 9.28
C GLU A 314 -9.79 -2.26 10.10
N ALA A 315 -9.01 -1.23 10.41
CA ALA A 315 -9.47 -0.07 11.15
C ALA A 315 -10.58 0.66 10.37
N ILE A 316 -10.34 0.95 9.08
CA ILE A 316 -11.37 1.49 8.17
C ILE A 316 -12.61 0.62 8.17
N PHE A 317 -12.48 -0.68 7.90
CA PHE A 317 -13.65 -1.56 7.79
C PHE A 317 -14.44 -1.65 9.10
N SER A 318 -13.75 -1.72 10.23
CA SER A 318 -14.39 -1.84 11.54
C SER A 318 -15.28 -0.64 11.89
N LYS A 319 -14.90 0.57 11.44
CA LYS A 319 -15.66 1.80 11.68
C LYS A 319 -16.64 2.15 10.57
N THR A 320 -16.26 1.95 9.31
CA THR A 320 -16.98 2.48 8.16
C THR A 320 -17.75 1.41 7.38
N ARG A 321 -17.40 0.13 7.58
CA ARG A 321 -17.85 -1.02 6.76
C ARG A 321 -17.46 -0.90 5.28
N VAL A 322 -16.50 -0.03 4.95
CA VAL A 322 -15.91 0.09 3.61
C VAL A 322 -14.73 -0.86 3.49
N LEU A 323 -14.67 -1.56 2.35
CA LEU A 323 -13.56 -2.42 1.96
C LEU A 323 -12.76 -1.74 0.84
N VAL A 324 -11.51 -2.16 0.67
CA VAL A 324 -10.70 -1.80 -0.50
C VAL A 324 -11.44 -2.19 -1.78
N THR A 325 -11.38 -1.32 -2.77
CA THR A 325 -12.00 -1.51 -4.08
C THR A 325 -10.93 -1.37 -5.16
N ASP A 326 -10.87 -2.35 -6.07
CA ASP A 326 -10.08 -2.24 -7.29
C ASP A 326 -10.77 -1.25 -8.25
N PRO A 327 -10.13 -0.14 -8.67
CA PRO A 327 -10.74 0.85 -9.54
C PRO A 327 -10.96 0.38 -10.99
N GLY A 328 -10.57 -0.85 -11.35
CA GLY A 328 -11.08 -1.54 -12.54
C GLY A 328 -10.35 -1.27 -13.86
N TYR A 329 -9.27 -0.48 -13.88
CA TYR A 329 -8.54 -0.19 -15.13
C TYR A 329 -7.52 -1.26 -15.54
N GLY A 330 -7.00 -2.06 -14.61
CA GLY A 330 -6.08 -3.16 -14.93
C GLY A 330 -6.73 -4.32 -15.70
N TYR A 331 -8.06 -4.37 -15.78
CA TYR A 331 -8.76 -5.44 -16.49
C TYR A 331 -8.80 -5.24 -18.02
N PHE A 332 -8.84 -4.00 -18.50
CA PHE A 332 -8.91 -3.71 -19.94
C PHE A 332 -7.56 -3.86 -20.64
N ARG A 333 -6.45 -3.68 -19.92
CA ARG A 333 -5.10 -3.96 -20.39
C ARG A 333 -4.49 -5.04 -19.54
N LYS A 334 -4.75 -6.31 -19.89
CA LYS A 334 -4.32 -7.51 -19.17
C LYS A 334 -2.82 -7.58 -18.81
N HIS A 335 -2.00 -6.73 -19.42
CA HIS A 335 -0.55 -6.65 -19.23
C HIS A 335 -0.10 -5.50 -18.32
N ILE A 336 -1.01 -4.66 -17.78
CA ILE A 336 -0.69 -3.52 -16.92
C ILE A 336 -1.49 -3.61 -15.61
N ARG A 337 -0.78 -3.55 -14.48
CA ARG A 337 -1.35 -3.21 -13.18
C ARG A 337 -1.24 -1.69 -12.96
N LEU A 338 -2.26 -1.11 -12.36
CA LEU A 338 -2.30 0.31 -12.01
C LEU A 338 -1.40 0.58 -10.82
N PHE A 339 -1.46 -0.28 -9.81
CA PHE A 339 -0.51 -0.25 -8.72
C PHE A 339 0.50 -1.37 -8.97
N ASP A 340 1.79 -1.07 -8.96
CA ASP A 340 2.84 -2.09 -9.08
C ASP A 340 3.46 -2.35 -7.71
N PRO A 341 3.32 -3.57 -7.15
CA PRO A 341 3.82 -3.89 -5.82
C PRO A 341 5.33 -4.11 -5.77
N GLY A 342 6.06 -4.06 -6.87
CA GLY A 342 7.53 -4.08 -6.78
C GLY A 342 8.14 -5.45 -6.55
N TRP A 343 7.41 -6.54 -6.81
CA TRP A 343 7.88 -7.88 -6.44
C TRP A 343 8.75 -8.55 -7.50
N ARG A 344 9.93 -9.01 -7.07
CA ARG A 344 10.74 -10.01 -7.77
C ARG A 344 10.41 -11.38 -7.21
N GLU A 345 9.65 -12.22 -7.92
CA GLU A 345 9.76 -13.65 -7.63
C GLU A 345 11.07 -14.18 -8.21
N PHE A 346 12.00 -14.51 -7.31
CA PHE A 346 13.14 -15.36 -7.61
C PHE A 346 12.64 -16.77 -7.97
N ARG A 347 12.42 -17.06 -9.24
CA ARG A 347 12.52 -18.43 -9.78
C ARG A 347 13.05 -18.45 -11.22
N GLU A 348 14.16 -19.16 -11.41
CA GLU A 348 14.53 -19.74 -12.70
C GLU A 348 13.41 -20.66 -13.17
N GLY A 349 12.85 -20.39 -14.35
CA GLY A 349 12.09 -21.36 -15.14
C GLY A 349 10.61 -21.07 -15.38
N ASP A 350 9.99 -20.15 -14.65
CA ASP A 350 8.63 -19.70 -14.94
C ASP A 350 8.39 -18.38 -14.17
N THR A 351 8.63 -17.25 -14.81
CA THR A 351 8.04 -15.99 -14.33
C THR A 351 6.53 -16.12 -14.56
N MET A 352 5.81 -16.66 -13.57
CA MET A 352 4.34 -16.73 -13.58
C MET A 352 3.69 -15.35 -13.59
N ASP A 353 4.47 -14.27 -13.53
CA ASP A 353 4.00 -12.93 -13.82
C ASP A 353 4.33 -12.50 -15.26
N ARG A 354 3.38 -12.73 -16.17
CA ARG A 354 3.43 -12.36 -17.60
C ARG A 354 3.35 -10.83 -17.84
N GLY A 355 4.17 -10.02 -17.16
CA GLY A 355 4.24 -8.57 -17.40
C GLY A 355 4.45 -7.67 -16.18
N ASN A 356 4.46 -8.17 -14.95
CA ASN A 356 4.64 -7.33 -13.76
C ASN A 356 5.96 -7.58 -13.02
N ASP A 357 7.08 -7.65 -13.76
CA ASP A 357 8.38 -7.42 -13.13
C ASP A 357 8.56 -5.90 -12.97
N PRO A 358 8.69 -5.36 -11.74
CA PRO A 358 8.96 -3.94 -11.52
C PRO A 358 10.31 -3.50 -12.09
N MET A 359 11.27 -4.42 -12.26
CA MET A 359 12.45 -4.10 -13.05
C MET A 359 12.06 -3.80 -14.48
N GLY A 360 11.00 -4.40 -15.02
CA GLY A 360 10.41 -4.00 -16.28
C GLY A 360 10.01 -2.52 -16.31
N ILE A 361 9.30 -2.00 -15.30
CA ILE A 361 8.94 -0.56 -15.26
C ILE A 361 10.18 0.31 -15.07
N ILE A 362 11.05 -0.04 -14.12
CA ILE A 362 12.25 0.73 -13.82
C ILE A 362 13.22 0.73 -15.00
N GLU A 363 13.45 -0.41 -15.64
CA GLU A 363 14.29 -0.54 -16.84
C GLU A 363 13.67 0.17 -18.04
N ARG A 364 12.34 0.13 -18.20
CA ARG A 364 11.64 0.92 -19.23
C ARG A 364 11.82 2.42 -18.98
N LEU A 365 11.71 2.88 -17.73
CA LEU A 365 11.98 4.26 -17.34
C LEU A 365 13.44 4.64 -17.54
N GLU A 366 14.38 3.84 -17.07
CA GLU A 366 15.82 4.06 -17.28
C GLU A 366 16.16 4.06 -18.77
N SER A 367 15.56 3.17 -19.55
CA SER A 367 15.71 3.10 -21.00
C SER A 367 15.12 4.33 -21.68
N ALA A 368 13.98 4.83 -21.21
CA ALA A 368 13.41 6.09 -21.70
C ALA A 368 14.34 7.26 -21.37
N VAL A 369 14.87 7.34 -20.14
CA VAL A 369 15.84 8.37 -19.74
C VAL A 369 17.13 8.30 -20.57
N LYS A 370 17.67 7.10 -20.81
CA LYS A 370 18.86 6.89 -21.66
C LYS A 370 18.62 7.24 -23.13
N ARG A 371 17.36 7.27 -23.58
CA ARG A 371 16.93 7.61 -24.93
C ARG A 371 16.28 9.00 -24.99
N ASP A 372 16.72 9.95 -24.16
CA ASP A 372 16.22 11.33 -24.13
C ASP A 372 14.69 11.46 -23.96
N GLY A 373 14.08 10.57 -23.16
CA GLY A 373 12.65 10.51 -22.93
C GLY A 373 11.85 9.73 -23.98
N VAL A 374 12.51 9.06 -24.93
CA VAL A 374 11.86 8.22 -25.95
C VAL A 374 11.45 6.87 -25.35
N CYS A 375 10.15 6.64 -25.36
CA CYS A 375 9.48 5.47 -24.80
C CYS A 375 8.77 4.76 -25.98
N ASP A 376 8.95 3.44 -26.11
CA ASP A 376 8.24 2.66 -27.12
C ASP A 376 6.75 2.56 -26.80
N ALA A 377 5.95 1.96 -27.70
CA ALA A 377 4.50 1.90 -27.53
C ALA A 377 4.07 1.19 -26.23
N ASP A 378 4.78 0.12 -25.85
CA ASP A 378 4.48 -0.64 -24.63
C ASP A 378 4.87 0.14 -23.38
N CYS A 379 6.04 0.78 -23.39
CA CYS A 379 6.48 1.70 -22.35
C CYS A 379 5.48 2.84 -22.18
N GLU A 380 5.04 3.47 -23.28
CA GLU A 380 4.06 4.57 -23.25
C GLU A 380 2.74 4.10 -22.67
N ASP A 381 2.29 2.93 -23.10
CA ASP A 381 1.06 2.36 -22.63
C ASP A 381 1.12 2.06 -21.14
N GLN A 382 2.19 1.44 -20.66
CA GLN A 382 2.40 1.20 -19.24
C GLN A 382 2.45 2.51 -18.44
N MET A 383 3.25 3.48 -18.88
CA MET A 383 3.40 4.78 -18.20
C MET A 383 2.12 5.61 -18.14
N ARG A 384 1.18 5.41 -19.07
CA ARG A 384 -0.12 6.12 -19.09
C ARG A 384 -1.17 5.50 -18.16
N HIS A 385 -1.00 4.24 -17.77
CA HIS A 385 -2.01 3.52 -16.99
C HIS A 385 -1.51 3.14 -15.60
N THR A 386 -0.20 3.04 -15.37
CA THR A 386 0.35 2.86 -14.02
C THR A 386 0.10 4.11 -13.17
N MET A 387 -0.51 3.93 -12.01
CA MET A 387 -0.72 4.97 -11.00
C MET A 387 0.41 4.99 -9.97
N THR A 388 0.91 3.83 -9.58
CA THR A 388 1.95 3.74 -8.57
C THR A 388 2.97 2.66 -8.89
N VAL A 389 4.19 2.87 -8.39
CA VAL A 389 5.25 1.89 -8.39
C VAL A 389 5.81 1.80 -6.99
N HIS A 390 6.06 0.59 -6.52
CA HIS A 390 6.73 0.31 -5.26
C HIS A 390 8.18 -0.13 -5.52
N PRO A 391 9.11 0.78 -5.87
CA PRO A 391 10.51 0.41 -5.90
C PRO A 391 10.96 -0.02 -4.50
N ALA A 392 11.69 -1.12 -4.40
CA ALA A 392 12.41 -1.43 -3.17
C ALA A 392 13.24 -0.20 -2.75
N ALA A 393 13.30 0.11 -1.46
CA ALA A 393 13.95 1.32 -0.90
C ALA A 393 15.29 1.72 -1.56
N PHE A 394 16.15 0.76 -1.88
CA PHE A 394 17.46 1.02 -2.53
C PHE A 394 17.35 1.49 -4.00
N LEU A 395 16.26 1.13 -4.69
CA LEU A 395 15.94 1.57 -6.03
C LEU A 395 15.18 2.90 -6.04
N THR A 396 14.50 3.26 -4.95
CA THR A 396 13.63 4.44 -4.91
C THR A 396 14.35 5.72 -5.31
N MET A 397 15.59 5.92 -4.88
CA MET A 397 16.36 7.10 -5.31
C MET A 397 16.59 7.14 -6.82
N ARG A 398 16.90 5.99 -7.44
CA ARG A 398 17.09 5.90 -8.89
C ARG A 398 15.79 6.10 -9.64
N VAL A 399 14.72 5.52 -9.11
CA VAL A 399 13.37 5.62 -9.69
C VAL A 399 12.87 7.05 -9.61
N ALA A 400 13.02 7.72 -8.48
CA ALA A 400 12.71 9.13 -8.31
C ALA A 400 13.48 10.02 -9.32
N GLU A 401 14.78 9.78 -9.49
CA GLU A 401 15.61 10.49 -10.49
C GLU A 401 15.14 10.20 -11.93
N ALA A 402 14.83 8.94 -12.25
CA ALA A 402 14.36 8.54 -13.56
C ALA A 402 12.99 9.14 -13.91
N PHE A 403 12.05 9.13 -12.95
CA PHE A 403 10.75 9.78 -13.10
C PHE A 403 10.87 11.29 -13.29
N GLY A 404 11.68 11.96 -12.46
CA GLY A 404 11.94 13.39 -12.60
C GLY A 404 12.48 13.74 -13.98
N THR A 405 13.47 12.97 -14.46
CA THR A 405 14.07 13.18 -15.79
C THR A 405 13.07 12.91 -16.92
N TYR A 406 12.32 11.80 -16.84
CA TYR A 406 11.33 11.41 -17.85
C TYR A 406 10.26 12.48 -18.05
N PHE A 407 9.64 12.94 -16.96
CA PHE A 407 8.58 13.95 -17.05
C PHE A 407 9.12 15.33 -17.43
N GLN A 408 10.34 15.68 -17.02
CA GLN A 408 10.98 16.92 -17.45
C GLN A 408 11.24 16.93 -18.96
N ALA A 409 11.72 15.82 -19.53
CA ALA A 409 11.93 15.67 -20.97
C ALA A 409 10.63 15.83 -21.79
N ARG A 410 9.47 15.52 -21.17
CA ARG A 410 8.14 15.70 -21.76
C ARG A 410 7.56 17.10 -21.61
N GLY A 411 8.32 18.05 -21.07
CA GLY A 411 7.86 19.41 -20.87
C GLY A 411 6.72 19.51 -19.86
N HIS A 412 6.60 18.56 -18.92
CA HIS A 412 5.62 18.72 -17.85
C HIS A 412 5.94 19.99 -17.07
N PRO A 413 4.97 20.92 -16.94
CA PRO A 413 5.22 22.28 -16.46
C PRO A 413 5.71 22.33 -15.00
N TYR A 414 5.59 21.21 -14.29
CA TYR A 414 5.87 21.10 -12.87
C TYR A 414 7.31 20.73 -12.52
N LEU A 415 8.20 20.38 -13.47
CA LEU A 415 9.56 19.91 -13.16
C LEU A 415 10.65 20.86 -13.65
N LYS A 416 10.64 22.11 -13.18
CA LYS A 416 11.61 23.11 -13.65
C LYS A 416 13.01 22.96 -13.04
N ASN A 417 13.16 22.28 -11.89
CA ASN A 417 14.44 22.12 -11.21
C ASN A 417 14.51 20.74 -10.50
N PRO A 418 15.03 19.67 -11.11
CA PRO A 418 15.30 18.45 -10.37
C PRO A 418 16.33 18.74 -9.26
N PRO A 419 16.16 18.17 -8.05
CA PRO A 419 17.21 18.25 -7.04
C PRO A 419 18.48 17.65 -7.62
N VAL A 420 19.52 18.47 -7.76
CA VAL A 420 20.83 18.00 -8.20
C VAL A 420 21.39 17.15 -7.07
N LEU A 421 21.21 15.82 -7.16
CA LEU A 421 21.90 14.83 -6.33
C LEU A 421 23.39 14.82 -6.71
N ASN A 422 24.09 15.91 -6.40
CA ASN A 422 25.51 16.05 -6.67
C ASN A 422 26.29 15.01 -5.85
N GLN A 423 26.92 14.06 -6.57
CA GLN A 423 28.11 13.31 -6.19
C GLN A 423 28.13 12.64 -4.78
N ARG A 424 27.27 11.65 -4.52
CA ARG A 424 27.54 10.63 -3.47
C ARG A 424 27.24 9.19 -3.91
N LYS A 425 27.68 8.81 -5.12
CA LYS A 425 27.66 7.41 -5.58
C LYS A 425 28.49 6.46 -4.69
N THR A 426 29.37 6.98 -3.82
CA THR A 426 30.33 6.18 -3.05
C THR A 426 29.86 5.77 -1.65
N LYS A 427 28.95 6.51 -0.99
CA LYS A 427 28.54 6.22 0.39
C LYS A 427 27.29 5.33 0.51
N LEU A 428 26.37 5.42 -0.47
CA LEU A 428 25.11 4.65 -0.47
C LEU A 428 25.24 3.20 -0.95
N ARG A 429 26.41 2.79 -1.47
CA ARG A 429 26.68 1.36 -1.77
C ARG A 429 27.13 0.56 -0.54
N GLN A 430 27.33 1.23 0.62
CA GLN A 430 27.83 0.62 1.86
C GLN A 430 26.77 0.50 2.97
N MET A 431 25.56 1.03 2.73
CA MET A 431 24.35 0.80 3.53
C MET A 431 23.48 -0.18 2.75
#